data_AF-A0A3B8RHZ9-F1
#
_entry.id   AF-A0A3B8RHZ9-F1
#
_cell.length_a   1.000
_cell.length_b   1.000
_cell.length_c   1.000
_cell.angle_alpha   90.00
_cell.angle_beta   90.00
_cell.angle_gamma   90.00
#
_symmetry.space_group_name_H-M   'P 1'
#
loop_
_entity.id
_entity.type
_entity.pdbx_description
1 polymer ?
#
loop_
_entity_poly.entity_id
_entity_poly.type
_entity_poly.pdbx_seq_one_letter_code
_entity_poly.pdbx_strand_id
1 'polypeptide(L)' 'LIASRLVTGGYLHCATDWEPYAQWMLEVLSADASLVNKVNGYHERPSWRPLTKFEARGLRLGHTVQDLLFLKR' A
#
# COMPACT_ATOMS: atom_id res chain seq x y z
N LEU A 1 4.45 -13.64 7.08
CA LEU A 1 3.63 -14.66 6.37
C LEU A 1 3.35 -14.28 4.91
N ILE A 2 2.96 -13.03 4.57
CA ILE A 2 2.74 -12.65 3.16
C ILE A 2 4.04 -12.64 2.34
N ALA A 3 5.10 -12.04 2.87
CA ALA A 3 6.38 -11.94 2.15
C ALA A 3 7.02 -13.32 1.86
N SER A 4 6.68 -14.37 2.63
CA SER A 4 7.16 -15.74 2.40
C SER A 4 6.32 -16.54 1.39
N ARG A 5 5.29 -15.92 0.80
CA ARG A 5 4.45 -16.51 -0.25
C ARG A 5 4.57 -15.79 -1.59
N LEU A 6 5.29 -14.67 -1.62
CA LEU A 6 5.63 -13.97 -2.85
C LEU A 6 6.85 -14.62 -3.50
N VAL A 7 6.80 -14.78 -4.81
CA VAL A 7 7.99 -15.04 -5.64
C VAL A 7 8.87 -13.79 -5.66
N THR A 8 10.18 -13.95 -5.85
CA THR A 8 11.10 -12.82 -6.09
C THR A 8 10.61 -11.96 -7.26
N GLY A 9 10.62 -10.65 -7.09
CA GLY A 9 10.03 -9.67 -8.02
C GLY A 9 8.52 -9.53 -7.95
N GLY A 10 7.81 -10.41 -7.22
CA GLY A 10 6.38 -10.27 -6.94
C GLY A 10 6.09 -9.03 -6.09
N TYR A 11 4.87 -8.51 -6.15
CA TYR A 11 4.52 -7.27 -5.46
C TYR A 11 3.41 -7.46 -4.42
N LEU A 12 3.52 -6.70 -3.33
CA LEU A 12 2.45 -6.48 -2.35
C LEU A 12 1.93 -5.06 -2.57
N HIS A 13 0.65 -4.95 -2.93
CA HIS A 13 -0.04 -3.68 -3.07
C HIS A 13 -1.12 -3.56 -1.99
N CYS A 14 -0.94 -2.62 -1.08
CA CYS A 14 -1.90 -2.29 -0.03
C CYS A 14 -2.52 -0.93 -0.30
N ALA A 15 -3.75 -0.70 0.14
CA ALA A 15 -4.40 0.60 0.09
C ALA A 15 -5.25 0.83 1.34
N THR A 16 -5.28 2.06 1.85
CA THR A 16 -6.11 2.46 3.00
C THR A 16 -6.56 3.91 2.86
N ASP A 17 -7.73 4.25 3.40
CA ASP A 17 -8.27 5.61 3.51
C ASP A 17 -8.07 6.23 4.91
N TRP A 18 -7.19 5.62 5.73
CA TRP A 18 -6.87 6.06 7.08
C TRP A 18 -5.37 6.33 7.25
N GLU A 19 -5.01 7.61 7.34
CA GLU A 19 -3.62 8.10 7.33
C GLU A 19 -2.71 7.49 8.44
N PRO A 20 -3.11 7.45 9.73
CA PRO A 20 -2.28 6.80 10.76
C PRO A 20 -2.03 5.31 10.46
N TYR A 21 -3.00 4.63 9.85
CA TYR A 21 -2.82 3.23 9.47
C TYR A 21 -1.89 3.09 8.27
N ALA A 22 -1.93 4.04 7.33
CA ALA A 22 -0.99 4.11 6.22
C ALA A 22 0.45 4.28 6.70
N GLN A 23 0.67 5.16 7.68
CA GLN A 23 2.00 5.39 8.29
C GLN A 23 2.50 4.14 9.02
N TRP A 24 1.64 3.50 9.81
CA TRP A 24 1.98 2.24 10.47
C TRP A 24 2.31 1.12 9.46
N MET A 25 1.54 0.99 8.37
CA MET A 25 1.84 0.02 7.31
C MET A 25 3.18 0.31 6.66
N LEU A 26 3.49 1.59 6.36
CA LEU A 26 4.75 1.99 5.78
C LEU A 26 5.93 1.60 6.68
N GLU A 27 5.82 1.85 7.99
CA GLU A 27 6.84 1.48 8.98
C GLU A 27 7.05 -0.04 9.02
N VAL A 28 5.97 -0.81 9.21
CA VAL A 28 6.04 -2.28 9.35
C VAL A 28 6.59 -2.93 8.08
N LEU A 29 6.12 -2.51 6.89
CA LEU A 29 6.56 -3.10 5.63
C LEU A 29 7.99 -2.68 5.26
N SER A 30 8.41 -1.46 5.63
CA SER A 30 9.79 -1.00 5.39
C SER A 30 10.81 -1.65 6.32
N ALA A 31 10.39 -2.14 7.48
CA ALA A 31 11.24 -2.89 8.40
C ALA A 31 11.54 -4.34 7.92
N ASP A 32 10.76 -4.89 6.99
CA ASP A 32 10.99 -6.23 6.42
C ASP A 32 12.10 -6.20 5.36
N ALA A 33 13.27 -6.77 5.70
CA ALA A 33 14.42 -6.82 4.82
C ALA A 33 14.22 -7.63 3.53
N SER A 34 13.13 -8.39 3.39
CA SER A 34 12.81 -9.12 2.18
C SER A 34 11.92 -8.34 1.22
N LEU A 35 11.45 -7.15 1.62
CA LEU A 35 10.65 -6.25 0.81
C LEU A 35 11.43 -4.98 0.47
N VAL A 36 11.04 -4.33 -0.63
CA VAL A 36 11.57 -3.03 -1.06
C VAL A 36 10.41 -2.13 -1.42
N ASN A 37 10.31 -0.96 -0.79
CA ASN A 37 9.32 0.04 -1.18
C ASN A 37 9.69 0.57 -2.58
N LYS A 38 8.78 0.46 -3.55
CA LYS A 38 9.03 0.84 -4.94
C LYS A 38 9.25 2.36 -5.12
N VAL A 39 8.63 3.18 -4.28
CA VAL A 39 8.59 4.65 -4.43
C VAL A 39 9.12 5.37 -3.18
N ASN A 40 9.64 4.63 -2.21
CA ASN A 40 10.12 5.15 -0.93
C ASN A 40 9.07 6.03 -0.22
N GLY A 41 7.83 5.56 -0.16
CA GLY A 41 6.69 6.29 0.41
C GLY A 41 5.36 5.69 -0.04
N TYR A 42 4.41 6.57 -0.36
CA TYR A 42 3.10 6.19 -0.91
C TYR A 42 3.13 6.20 -2.43
N HIS A 43 2.53 5.18 -3.02
CA HIS A 43 2.42 4.99 -4.46
C HIS A 43 1.19 5.73 -4.98
N GLU A 44 1.27 6.30 -6.17
CA GLU A 44 0.09 6.88 -6.81
C GLU A 44 -0.93 5.78 -7.12
N ARG A 45 -2.22 6.04 -6.90
CA ARG A 45 -3.27 5.07 -7.18
C ARG A 45 -3.22 4.63 -8.66
N PRO A 46 -3.01 3.34 -8.97
CA PRO A 46 -2.97 2.89 -10.35
C PRO A 46 -4.34 3.00 -11.04
N SER A 47 -4.34 3.33 -12.33
CA SER A 47 -5.57 3.49 -13.13
C SER A 47 -6.42 2.22 -13.22
N TRP A 48 -5.80 1.04 -13.12
CA TRP A 48 -6.47 -0.26 -13.17
C TRP A 48 -7.16 -0.64 -11.85
N ARG A 49 -6.86 0.04 -10.72
CA ARG A 49 -7.46 -0.31 -9.42
C ARG A 49 -8.85 0.33 -9.32
N PRO A 50 -9.94 -0.44 -9.29
CA PRO A 50 -11.28 0.14 -9.16
C PRO A 50 -11.42 0.89 -7.84
N LEU A 51 -12.23 1.95 -7.84
CA LEU A 51 -12.56 2.69 -6.62
C LEU A 51 -13.58 1.89 -5.82
N THR A 52 -13.28 1.58 -4.57
CA THR A 52 -14.22 0.88 -3.70
C THR A 52 -15.27 1.84 -3.11
N LYS A 53 -16.38 1.30 -2.61
CA LYS A 53 -17.43 2.11 -1.95
C LYS A 53 -16.92 2.82 -0.69
N PHE A 54 -15.95 2.21 0.02
CA PHE A 54 -15.35 2.79 1.22
C PHE A 54 -14.49 4.01 0.86
N GLU A 55 -13.60 3.86 -0.12
CA GLU A 55 -12.77 4.97 -0.61
C GLU A 55 -13.61 6.10 -1.20
N ALA A 56 -14.67 5.79 -1.95
CA ALA A 56 -15.58 6.81 -2.46
C ALA A 56 -16.25 7.62 -1.33
N ARG A 57 -16.57 6.96 -0.20
CA ARG A 57 -17.10 7.63 1.00
C ARG A 57 -16.01 8.43 1.70
N GLY A 58 -14.81 7.88 1.88
CA GLY A 58 -13.66 8.57 2.47
C GLY A 58 -13.31 9.84 1.71
N LEU A 59 -13.23 9.79 0.38
CA LEU A 59 -12.98 10.95 -0.47
C LEU A 59 -14.03 12.04 -0.30
N ARG A 60 -15.32 11.67 -0.15
CA ARG A 60 -16.41 12.64 0.13
C ARG A 60 -16.28 13.29 1.51
N LEU A 61 -15.63 12.62 2.45
CA LEU A 61 -15.33 13.12 3.79
C LEU A 61 -13.97 13.86 3.85
N GLY A 62 -13.27 13.99 2.71
CA GLY A 62 -11.96 14.65 2.64
C GLY A 62 -10.78 13.76 3.05
N HIS A 63 -10.97 12.45 3.14
CA HIS A 63 -9.88 11.52 3.42
C HIS A 63 -9.05 11.28 2.16
N THR A 64 -7.74 11.15 2.33
CA THR A 64 -6.82 10.72 1.28
C THR A 64 -6.69 9.20 1.32
N VAL A 65 -6.71 8.58 0.14
CA VAL A 65 -6.39 7.16 0.00
C VAL A 65 -4.89 7.03 -0.25
N GLN A 66 -4.23 6.25 0.59
CA GLN A 66 -2.81 5.95 0.49
C GLN A 66 -2.63 4.53 -0.05
N ASP A 67 -1.98 4.43 -1.22
CA ASP A 67 -1.55 3.17 -1.79
C ASP A 67 -0.07 2.92 -1.43
N LEU A 68 0.31 1.67 -1.13
CA LEU A 68 1.68 1.27 -0.85
C LEU A 68 2.06 0.11 -1.76
N LEU A 69 3.22 0.19 -2.43
CA LEU A 69 3.69 -0.86 -3.33
C LEU A 69 5.09 -1.32 -2.95
N PHE A 70 5.18 -2.58 -2.52
CA PHE A 70 6.44 -3.24 -2.14
C PHE A 70 6.76 -4.38 -3.09
N LEU A 71 8.04 -4.51 -3.46
CA LEU A 71 8.55 -5.61 -4.26
C LEU A 71 9.26 -6.63 -3.37
N LYS A 72 9.07 -7.91 -3.65
CA LYS A 72 9.82 -9.01 -3.03
C LYS A 72 11.23 -9.06 -3.63
N ARG A 73 12.25 -9.09 -2.77
CA ARG A 73 13.65 -9.31 -3.17
C ARG A 73 13.90 -10.70 -3.73
#